data_AF-A0A8T6MP50-F1
#
_entry.id   AF-A0A8T6MP50-F1
#
_cell.length_a   1.000
_cell.length_b   1.000
_cell.length_c   1.000
_cell.angle_alpha   90.00
_cell.angle_beta   90.00
_cell.angle_gamma   90.00
#
_symmetry.space_group_name_H-M   'P 1'
#
loop_
_entity.id
_entity.type
_entity.pdbx_description
1 polymer ?
#
loop_
_entity_poly.entity_id
_entity_poly.type
_entity_poly.pdbx_seq_one_letter_code
_entity_poly.pdbx_strand_id
1 'polypeptide(L)'
;MSEDRELEALKAKRLAEMRKNIVSQSSKPEQTSQAAPPSYRQIVLSHLGYRGQEVLQNAESQFPNEAKMVIDRLGQLYQTGEVNEQIDGGQLLALFRSVGIHVRMQTKINIEQDGKFVSLSDKLSNTTDENENL
;
A
#
# COMPACT_ATOMS: atom_id res chain seq x y z
N MET A 1 -14.78 60.75 13.28
CA MET A 1 -13.37 60.28 13.38
C MET A 1 -13.17 59.15 14.40
N SER A 2 -14.11 58.89 15.33
CA SER A 2 -14.05 57.79 16.30
C SER A 2 -14.67 56.48 15.77
N GLU A 3 -15.75 56.56 14.99
CA GLU A 3 -16.46 55.40 14.42
C GLU A 3 -15.58 54.56 13.48
N ASP A 4 -14.69 55.20 12.70
CA ASP A 4 -13.75 54.48 11.82
C ASP A 4 -12.76 53.61 12.60
N ARG A 5 -12.33 54.05 13.80
CA ARG A 5 -11.37 53.29 14.63
C ARG A 5 -12.01 52.05 15.24
N GLU A 6 -13.29 52.12 15.60
CA GLU A 6 -14.05 50.98 16.11
C GLU A 6 -14.32 49.94 15.00
N LEU A 7 -14.66 50.42 13.80
CA LEU A 7 -14.81 49.58 12.60
C LEU A 7 -13.51 48.86 12.24
N GLU A 8 -12.37 49.55 12.33
CA GLU A 8 -11.06 48.99 12.05
C GLU A 8 -10.65 47.93 13.08
N ALA A 9 -10.92 48.18 14.37
CA ALA A 9 -10.70 47.22 15.45
C ALA A 9 -11.54 45.94 15.28
N LEU A 10 -12.80 46.08 14.84
CA LEU A 10 -13.69 44.94 14.61
C LEU A 10 -13.20 44.08 13.42
N LYS A 11 -12.72 44.70 12.35
CA LYS A 11 -12.12 44.02 11.19
C LYS A 11 -10.85 43.28 11.57
N ALA A 12 -9.97 43.90 12.36
CA ALA A 12 -8.72 43.29 12.83
C ALA A 12 -8.99 42.04 13.67
N LYS A 13 -9.97 42.10 14.58
CA LYS A 13 -10.37 40.94 15.40
C LYS A 13 -10.87 39.77 14.55
N ARG A 14 -11.71 40.04 13.55
CA ARG A 14 -12.26 39.01 12.66
C ARG A 14 -11.20 38.38 11.76
N LEU A 15 -10.25 39.18 11.26
CA LEU A 15 -9.09 38.67 10.51
C LEU A 15 -8.20 37.77 11.37
N ALA A 16 -7.99 38.12 12.64
CA ALA A 16 -7.21 37.29 13.57
C ALA A 16 -7.91 35.96 13.85
N GLU A 17 -9.23 35.95 14.04
CA GLU A 17 -10.02 34.72 14.22
C GLU A 17 -9.98 33.82 12.97
N MET A 18 -10.12 34.39 11.76
CA MET A 18 -10.00 33.62 10.51
C MET A 18 -8.62 33.00 10.35
N ARG A 19 -7.55 33.76 10.63
CA ARG A 19 -6.17 33.24 10.60
C ARG A 19 -5.98 32.09 11.59
N LYS A 20 -6.50 32.21 12.81
CA LYS A 20 -6.44 31.14 13.82
C LYS A 20 -7.18 29.89 13.33
N ASN A 21 -8.34 30.03 12.71
CA ASN A 21 -9.12 28.89 12.21
C ASN A 21 -8.43 28.18 11.02
N ILE A 22 -7.82 28.95 10.12
CA ILE A 22 -7.01 28.41 9.01
C ILE A 22 -5.80 27.66 9.57
N VAL A 23 -5.05 28.26 10.51
CA VAL A 23 -3.91 27.61 11.16
C VAL A 23 -4.34 26.32 11.85
N SER A 24 -5.52 26.30 12.49
CA SER A 24 -6.07 25.11 13.16
C SER A 24 -6.46 23.99 12.18
N GLN A 25 -6.92 24.35 10.97
CA GLN A 25 -7.24 23.38 9.91
C GLN A 25 -6.01 22.94 9.12
N SER A 26 -4.99 23.80 8.98
CA SER A 26 -3.73 23.47 8.30
C SER A 26 -2.73 22.81 9.24
N SER A 27 -2.88 22.96 10.56
CA SER A 27 -2.19 22.15 11.56
C SER A 27 -2.92 20.81 11.73
N LYS A 28 -2.97 20.00 10.66
CA LYS A 28 -2.54 18.62 10.89
C LYS A 28 -1.07 18.79 11.21
N PRO A 29 -0.62 18.65 12.47
CA PRO A 29 0.80 18.62 12.70
C PRO A 29 1.33 17.54 11.77
N GLU A 30 2.18 17.95 10.81
CA GLU A 30 3.21 17.08 10.31
C GLU A 30 3.94 16.64 11.56
N GLN A 31 3.50 15.49 12.07
CA GLN A 31 4.12 14.83 13.18
C GLN A 31 5.50 14.46 12.67
N THR A 32 6.44 15.38 12.83
CA THR A 32 7.80 15.07 13.26
C THR A 32 7.69 14.45 14.65
N SER A 33 7.00 13.31 14.73
CA SER A 33 7.17 12.38 15.83
C SER A 33 8.64 12.02 15.76
N GLN A 34 9.37 12.37 16.81
CA GLN A 34 10.65 11.78 17.14
C GLN A 34 10.46 10.27 17.00
N ALA A 35 10.89 9.73 15.86
CA ALA A 35 10.38 8.45 15.41
C ALA A 35 10.92 7.39 16.36
N ALA A 36 10.02 6.70 17.05
CA ALA A 36 10.32 5.36 17.53
C ALA A 36 11.00 4.60 16.39
N PRO A 37 12.01 3.76 16.66
CA PRO A 37 12.70 3.02 15.62
C PRO A 37 11.66 2.39 14.68
N PRO A 38 11.84 2.51 13.35
CA PRO A 38 10.83 2.06 12.41
C PRO A 38 10.49 0.60 12.69
N SER A 39 9.20 0.29 12.73
CA SER A 39 8.75 -1.09 12.94
C SER A 39 9.31 -1.99 11.84
N TYR A 40 9.56 -3.28 12.13
CA TYR A 40 9.99 -4.25 11.12
C TYR A 40 9.12 -4.23 9.87
N ARG A 41 7.80 -4.04 10.04
CA ARG A 41 6.88 -3.87 8.92
C ARG A 41 7.21 -2.64 8.06
N GLN A 42 7.55 -1.51 8.66
CA GLN A 42 7.91 -0.29 7.94
C GLN A 42 9.22 -0.45 7.18
N ILE A 43 10.20 -1.13 7.79
CA ILE A 43 11.46 -1.47 7.13
C ILE A 43 11.17 -2.34 5.91
N VAL A 44 10.42 -3.43 6.06
CA VAL A 44 10.04 -4.30 4.93
C VAL A 44 9.32 -3.49 3.85
N LEU A 45 8.34 -2.67 4.21
CA LEU A 45 7.60 -1.82 3.26
C LEU A 45 8.51 -0.92 2.42
N SER A 46 9.56 -0.34 3.01
CA SER A 46 10.52 0.50 2.28
C SER A 46 11.38 -0.27 1.27
N HIS A 47 11.50 -1.58 1.41
CA HIS A 47 12.27 -2.47 0.53
C HIS A 47 11.40 -3.31 -0.40
N LEU A 48 10.08 -3.04 -0.50
CA LEU A 48 9.21 -3.75 -1.43
C LEU A 48 9.24 -3.14 -2.83
N GLY A 49 9.25 -4.01 -3.84
CA GLY A 49 9.19 -3.65 -5.24
C GLY A 49 7.82 -3.84 -5.86
N TYR A 50 7.80 -4.15 -7.16
CA TYR A 50 6.58 -4.18 -7.96
C TYR A 50 5.56 -5.14 -7.34
N ARG A 51 4.37 -4.60 -7.01
CA ARG A 51 3.27 -5.32 -6.35
C ARG A 51 3.61 -5.97 -4.99
N GLY A 52 4.75 -5.63 -4.37
CA GLY A 52 5.13 -6.18 -3.08
C GLY A 52 4.14 -5.83 -1.97
N GLN A 53 3.65 -4.59 -1.94
CA GLN A 53 2.67 -4.14 -0.94
C GLN A 53 1.34 -4.92 -1.02
N GLU A 54 0.87 -5.22 -2.24
CA GLU A 54 -0.36 -6.01 -2.45
C GLU A 54 -0.22 -7.42 -1.88
N VAL A 55 0.93 -8.06 -2.16
CA VAL A 55 1.24 -9.39 -1.63
C VAL A 55 1.34 -9.37 -0.11
N LEU A 56 2.05 -8.40 0.45
CA LEU A 56 2.20 -8.25 1.90
C LEU A 56 0.84 -8.11 2.58
N GLN A 57 -0.02 -7.23 2.06
CA GLN A 57 -1.34 -6.98 2.64
C GLN A 57 -2.26 -8.20 2.53
N ASN A 58 -2.20 -8.94 1.41
CA ASN A 58 -2.94 -10.20 1.26
C ASN A 58 -2.42 -11.28 2.22
N ALA A 59 -1.11 -11.35 2.44
CA ALA A 59 -0.50 -12.27 3.39
C ALA A 59 -0.94 -11.98 4.83
N GLU A 60 -0.89 -10.71 5.25
CA GLU A 60 -1.33 -10.28 6.58
C GLU A 60 -2.82 -10.52 6.82
N SER A 61 -3.65 -10.35 5.78
CA SER A 61 -5.09 -10.56 5.85
C SER A 61 -5.46 -12.05 5.94
N GLN A 62 -4.80 -12.90 5.15
CA GLN A 62 -5.12 -14.34 5.06
C GLN A 62 -4.42 -15.17 6.15
N PHE A 63 -3.21 -14.77 6.57
CA PHE A 63 -2.35 -15.51 7.48
C PHE A 63 -1.71 -14.57 8.52
N PRO A 64 -2.50 -13.96 9.42
CA PRO A 64 -2.03 -12.87 10.28
C PRO A 64 -0.88 -13.25 11.21
N ASN A 65 -0.85 -14.49 11.73
CA ASN A 65 0.18 -14.92 12.67
C ASN A 65 1.46 -15.32 11.93
N GLU A 66 1.32 -16.09 10.87
CA GLU A 66 2.42 -16.63 10.07
C GLU A 66 3.10 -15.52 9.27
N ALA A 67 2.32 -14.64 8.65
CA ALA A 67 2.86 -13.48 7.94
C ALA A 67 3.63 -12.56 8.88
N LYS A 68 3.13 -12.33 10.10
CA LYS A 68 3.84 -11.53 11.10
C LYS A 68 5.22 -12.10 11.42
N MET A 69 5.33 -13.42 11.65
CA MET A 69 6.64 -14.06 11.90
C MET A 69 7.61 -13.86 10.73
N VAL A 70 7.13 -14.00 9.50
CA VAL A 70 7.93 -13.77 8.29
C VAL A 70 8.37 -12.31 8.19
N ILE A 71 7.47 -11.36 8.44
CA ILE A 71 7.74 -9.92 8.38
C ILE A 71 8.76 -9.51 9.45
N ASP A 72 8.61 -10.00 10.68
CA ASP A 72 9.53 -9.71 11.77
C ASP A 72 10.93 -10.24 11.43
N ARG A 73 11.03 -11.47 10.90
CA ARG A 73 12.33 -12.03 10.48
C ARG A 73 12.92 -11.29 9.30
N LEU A 74 12.11 -10.96 8.29
CA LEU A 74 12.57 -10.24 7.10
C LEU A 74 13.03 -8.83 7.46
N GLY A 75 12.27 -8.13 8.30
CA GLY A 75 12.64 -6.80 8.81
C GLY A 75 13.90 -6.83 9.66
N GLN A 76 14.12 -7.89 10.43
CA GLN A 76 15.39 -8.10 11.14
C GLN A 76 16.57 -8.24 10.18
N LEU A 77 16.43 -9.02 9.09
CA LEU A 77 17.49 -9.19 8.08
C LEU A 77 17.82 -7.89 7.36
N TYR A 78 16.82 -7.05 7.07
CA TYR A 78 17.02 -5.71 6.54
C TYR A 78 17.71 -4.79 7.57
N GLN A 79 17.33 -4.88 8.84
CA GLN A 79 17.95 -4.10 9.90
C GLN A 79 19.42 -4.47 10.12
N THR A 80 19.78 -5.76 10.02
CA THR A 80 21.18 -6.21 10.13
C THR A 80 22.00 -5.96 8.87
N GLY A 81 21.35 -5.63 7.75
CA GLY A 81 22.00 -5.43 6.45
C GLY A 81 22.45 -6.72 5.78
N GLU A 82 22.01 -7.89 6.26
CA GLU A 82 22.21 -9.18 5.59
C GLU A 82 21.49 -9.23 4.25
N VAL A 83 20.36 -8.52 4.16
CA VAL A 83 19.61 -8.30 2.91
C VAL A 83 19.47 -6.80 2.72
N ASN A 84 19.87 -6.31 1.55
CA ASN A 84 19.70 -4.89 1.18
C ASN A 84 18.94 -4.71 -0.15
N GLU A 85 18.71 -5.80 -0.87
CA GLU A 85 18.02 -5.77 -2.15
C GLU A 85 16.52 -5.58 -2.00
N GLN A 86 15.92 -4.95 -3.00
CA GLN A 86 14.48 -4.79 -3.10
C GLN A 86 13.84 -6.14 -3.42
N ILE A 87 12.73 -6.46 -2.74
CA ILE A 87 11.96 -7.69 -2.97
C ILE A 87 10.67 -7.36 -3.71
N ASP A 88 10.54 -7.86 -4.93
CA ASP A 88 9.31 -7.75 -5.72
C ASP A 88 8.21 -8.67 -5.18
N GLY A 89 6.95 -8.39 -5.55
CA GLY A 89 5.80 -9.19 -5.14
C GLY A 89 5.89 -10.66 -5.56
N GLY A 90 6.49 -10.95 -6.72
CA GLY A 90 6.75 -12.32 -7.16
C GLY A 90 7.71 -13.07 -6.25
N GLN A 91 8.80 -12.43 -5.83
CA GLN A 91 9.78 -12.99 -4.91
C GLN A 91 9.18 -13.16 -3.50
N LEU A 92 8.42 -12.18 -3.03
CA LEU A 92 7.73 -12.26 -1.74
C LEU A 92 6.70 -13.41 -1.72
N LEU A 93 5.94 -13.59 -2.80
CA LEU A 93 5.04 -14.74 -2.96
C LEU A 93 5.79 -16.07 -2.94
N ALA A 94 6.94 -16.15 -3.62
CA ALA A 94 7.77 -17.34 -3.63
C ALA A 94 8.32 -17.67 -2.23
N LEU A 95 8.73 -16.65 -1.47
CA LEU A 95 9.17 -16.78 -0.09
C LEU A 95 8.05 -17.31 0.80
N PHE A 96 6.84 -16.74 0.73
CA PHE A 96 5.71 -17.26 1.50
C PHE A 96 5.42 -18.73 1.16
N ARG A 97 5.45 -19.10 -0.12
CA ARG A 97 5.25 -20.49 -0.55
C ARG A 97 6.33 -21.44 -0.05
N SER A 98 7.60 -21.01 -0.01
CA SER A 98 8.70 -21.86 0.46
C SER A 98 8.58 -22.22 1.94
N VAL A 99 7.94 -21.35 2.73
CA VAL A 99 7.61 -21.61 4.15
C VAL A 99 6.21 -22.19 4.36
N GLY A 100 5.51 -22.59 3.29
CA GLY A 100 4.20 -23.25 3.35
C GLY A 100 2.99 -22.31 3.39
N ILE A 101 3.19 -20.99 3.31
CA ILE A 101 2.12 -19.98 3.36
C ILE A 101 1.61 -19.72 1.94
N HIS A 102 0.41 -20.21 1.64
CA HIS A 102 -0.18 -20.14 0.31
C HIS A 102 -1.07 -18.89 0.13
N VAL A 103 -0.42 -17.72 0.02
CA VAL A 103 -1.12 -16.44 -0.20
C VAL A 103 -1.86 -16.44 -1.53
N ARG A 104 -3.19 -16.24 -1.49
CA ARG A 104 -4.04 -16.11 -2.67
C ARG A 104 -4.01 -14.67 -3.17
N MET A 105 -3.75 -14.52 -4.47
CA MET A 105 -3.77 -13.24 -5.17
C MET A 105 -4.94 -13.22 -6.15
N GLN A 106 -5.62 -12.08 -6.27
CA GLN A 106 -6.62 -11.88 -7.30
C GLN A 106 -5.92 -11.52 -8.62
N THR A 107 -5.62 -12.53 -9.42
CA THR A 107 -4.96 -12.37 -10.73
C THR A 107 -5.95 -12.55 -11.87
N LYS A 108 -5.78 -11.75 -12.92
CA LYS A 108 -6.43 -11.93 -14.22
C LYS A 108 -5.36 -12.01 -15.29
N ILE A 109 -5.43 -13.02 -16.13
CA ILE A 109 -4.49 -13.22 -17.25
C ILE A 109 -5.27 -12.91 -18.52
N ASN A 110 -4.80 -11.93 -19.28
CA ASN A 110 -5.34 -11.60 -20.60
C ASN A 110 -4.30 -11.98 -21.65
N ILE A 111 -4.76 -12.53 -22.78
CA ILE A 111 -3.94 -12.90 -23.94
C ILE A 111 -4.37 -12.01 -25.10
N GLU A 112 -3.40 -11.53 -25.88
CA GLU A 112 -3.67 -10.86 -27.14
C GLU A 112 -3.90 -11.89 -28.24
N GLN A 113 -5.06 -11.84 -28.88
CA GLN A 113 -5.43 -12.66 -30.02
C GLN A 113 -6.01 -11.74 -31.10
N ASP A 114 -5.40 -11.75 -32.29
CA ASP A 114 -5.86 -10.97 -33.45
C ASP A 114 -6.08 -9.48 -33.15
N GLY A 115 -5.21 -8.89 -32.32
CA GLY A 115 -5.26 -7.49 -31.90
C GLY A 115 -6.33 -7.17 -30.83
N LYS A 116 -6.96 -8.17 -30.23
CA LYS A 116 -7.91 -8.03 -29.11
C LYS A 116 -7.41 -8.75 -27.87
N PHE A 117 -7.62 -8.16 -26.69
CA PHE A 117 -7.34 -8.81 -25.42
C PHE A 117 -8.53 -9.67 -24.98
N VAL A 118 -8.32 -10.97 -24.84
CA VAL A 118 -9.30 -11.94 -24.34
C VAL A 118 -8.76 -12.54 -23.04
N SER A 119 -9.63 -12.77 -22.06
CA SER A 119 -9.24 -13.45 -20.82
C SER A 119 -8.82 -14.89 -21.11
N LEU A 120 -7.74 -15.36 -20.47
CA LEU A 120 -7.31 -16.76 -20.58
C LEU A 120 -8.43 -17.72 -20.15
N SER A 121 -9.22 -17.34 -19.13
CA SER A 121 -10.34 -18.15 -18.67
C SER A 121 -11.38 -18.37 -19.78
N ASP A 122 -11.73 -17.32 -20.52
CA ASP A 122 -12.70 -17.36 -21.61
C ASP A 122 -12.16 -18.22 -22.77
N LYS A 123 -10.85 -18.16 -23.02
CA LYS A 123 -10.20 -18.98 -24.06
C LYS A 123 -10.24 -20.48 -23.71
N LEU A 124 -10.01 -20.82 -22.44
CA LEU A 124 -9.96 -22.21 -21.98
C LEU A 124 -11.35 -22.84 -21.83
N SER A 125 -12.40 -22.06 -21.53
CA SER A 125 -13.76 -22.59 -21.47
C SER A 125 -14.28 -23.00 -22.84
N ASN A 126 -14.01 -22.18 -23.87
CA ASN A 126 -14.61 -22.35 -25.21
C ASN A 126 -14.01 -23.50 -26.03
N THR A 127 -12.84 -24.05 -25.64
CA THR A 127 -12.24 -25.19 -26.35
C THR A 127 -12.96 -26.52 -26.13
N THR A 128 -13.86 -26.59 -25.14
CA THR A 128 -14.56 -27.83 -24.78
C THR A 128 -15.75 -28.11 -25.70
N ASP A 129 -16.41 -27.07 -26.21
CA ASP A 129 -17.68 -27.20 -26.96
C ASP A 129 -17.48 -27.55 -28.44
N GLU A 130 -16.29 -27.32 -29.01
CA GLU A 130 -16.01 -27.56 -30.44
C GLU A 130 -15.69 -29.03 -30.76
N ASN A 131 -15.50 -29.90 -29.76
CA ASN A 131 -15.08 -31.29 -29.95
C ASN A 131 -16.21 -32.34 -29.82
N GLU A 132 -17.46 -31.93 -29.57
CA GLU A 132 -18.61 -32.84 -29.49
C GLU A 132 -19.38 -33.00 -30.82
N ASN A 133 -18.92 -32.40 -31.92
CA ASN A 133 -19.56 -32.46 -33.24
C ASN A 133 -18.67 -33.11 -34.32
N LEU A 134 -18.05 -34.26 -34.03
CA LEU A 134 -17.46 -35.15 -35.05
C LEU A 134 -18.00 -36.58 -34.95
#